data_AF-A0A7C5AG12-F1
#
_entry.id   AF-A0A7C5AG12-F1
#
_cell.length_a   1.000
_cell.length_b   1.000
_cell.length_c   1.000
_cell.angle_alpha   90.00
_cell.angle_beta   90.00
_cell.angle_gamma   90.00
#
_symmetry.space_group_name_H-M   'P 1'
#
loop_
_entity.id
_entity.type
_entity.pdbx_description
1 polymer ?
#
loop_
_entity_poly.entity_id
_entity_poly.type
_entity_poly.pdbx_seq_one_letter_code
_entity_poly.pdbx_strand_id
1 'polypeptide(L)'
;MTMPCETVQEMLTPLLDQELGQEERVAMEAHLASCSLCQEERTHIMEVTKATGEAFRGLLVQAPPYPETMLNASLAEKPIWKRALPVKSLLAAAAVILAIVTIVFTPRHEKPLSAAELLQKATRALAAHDDAEIQVTFKTPFFNALLGDPKEKPDIPRYRILVTRNNQLLIVPLGDRREQDATSGYDGKTFWQYDPTANAVTLTSGKKLAETESARTKDGGLVAKDGSFNPRMLLEFLSWDRFTRLDEDFDWREIRTGIDGRRIFESKVVPTDPEHPDVLMKNALVTLTLAIDPQEGLVESVHIVYRYFGADVLAMEFDLLALDRHPAPEVFSYATHAPKDAKVVHESGESDDTDEKK
;
A
#
# COMPACT_ATOMS: atom_id res chain seq x y z
N MET A 1 6.74 -34.50 -24.94
CA MET A 1 5.90 -33.88 -23.91
C MET A 1 6.61 -32.61 -23.48
N THR A 2 5.99 -31.46 -23.72
CA THR A 2 6.54 -30.15 -23.30
C THR A 2 6.28 -29.98 -21.81
N MET A 3 7.32 -29.60 -21.06
CA MET A 3 7.21 -29.25 -19.64
C MET A 3 6.32 -28.02 -19.47
N PRO A 4 5.44 -27.95 -18.44
CA PRO A 4 4.62 -26.77 -18.18
C PRO A 4 5.48 -25.57 -17.75
N CYS A 5 5.05 -24.35 -18.10
CA CYS A 5 5.80 -23.13 -17.83
C CYS A 5 6.07 -22.92 -16.33
N GLU A 6 5.11 -23.25 -15.47
CA GLU A 6 5.23 -23.12 -14.01
C GLU A 6 6.43 -23.90 -13.47
N THR A 7 6.62 -25.15 -13.93
CA THR A 7 7.78 -25.96 -13.54
C THR A 7 9.09 -25.39 -14.09
N VAL A 8 9.07 -24.83 -15.30
CA VAL A 8 10.26 -24.18 -15.87
C VAL A 8 10.65 -22.95 -15.06
N GLN A 9 9.69 -22.15 -14.62
CA GLN A 9 9.92 -20.96 -13.79
C GLN A 9 10.60 -21.31 -12.46
N GLU A 10 10.13 -22.36 -11.78
CA GLU A 10 10.75 -22.87 -10.54
C GLU A 10 12.18 -23.39 -10.76
N MET A 11 12.46 -23.93 -11.95
CA MET A 11 13.77 -24.51 -12.30
C MET A 11 14.77 -23.52 -12.91
N LEU A 12 14.37 -22.25 -13.15
CA LEU A 12 15.27 -21.22 -13.69
C LEU A 12 16.45 -20.92 -12.76
N THR A 13 16.24 -20.82 -11.45
CA THR A 13 17.31 -20.54 -10.48
C THR A 13 18.31 -21.70 -10.38
N PRO A 14 17.87 -22.97 -10.15
CA PRO A 14 18.79 -24.11 -10.17
C PRO A 14 19.59 -24.28 -11.48
N LEU A 15 19.03 -23.88 -12.63
CA LEU A 15 19.78 -23.89 -13.89
C LEU A 15 20.95 -22.91 -13.86
N LEU A 16 20.73 -21.69 -13.36
CA LEU A 16 21.76 -20.64 -13.30
C LEU A 16 22.87 -21.02 -12.31
N ASP A 17 22.52 -21.72 -11.23
CA ASP A 17 23.46 -22.24 -10.23
C ASP A 17 24.13 -23.56 -10.63
N GLN A 18 23.80 -24.10 -11.82
CA GLN A 18 24.30 -25.37 -12.37
C GLN A 18 23.96 -26.61 -11.53
N GLU A 19 22.85 -26.56 -10.79
CA GLU A 19 22.40 -27.64 -9.90
C GLU A 19 21.53 -28.69 -10.62
N LEU A 20 21.00 -28.38 -11.80
CA LEU A 20 20.18 -29.32 -12.58
C LEU A 20 20.99 -30.48 -13.16
N GLY A 21 20.41 -31.68 -13.11
CA GLY A 21 20.92 -32.87 -13.79
C GLY A 21 20.92 -32.72 -15.32
N GLN A 22 21.63 -33.59 -16.02
CA GLN A 22 21.77 -33.50 -17.47
C GLN A 22 20.43 -33.63 -18.21
N GLU A 23 19.54 -34.54 -17.77
CA GLU A 23 18.23 -34.75 -18.40
C GLU A 23 17.30 -33.55 -18.21
N GLU A 24 17.27 -32.99 -17.00
CA GLU A 24 16.50 -31.80 -16.63
C GLU A 24 16.95 -30.58 -17.43
N ARG A 25 18.27 -30.39 -17.53
CA ARG A 25 18.86 -29.29 -18.31
C ARG A 25 18.45 -29.35 -19.78
N VAL A 26 18.54 -30.52 -20.40
CA VAL A 26 18.14 -30.71 -21.81
C VAL A 26 16.64 -30.44 -22.00
N ALA A 27 15.79 -30.93 -21.09
CA ALA A 27 14.35 -30.68 -21.14
C ALA A 27 14.02 -29.18 -21.02
N MET A 28 14.73 -28.47 -20.13
CA MET A 28 14.50 -27.06 -19.91
C MET A 28 15.03 -26.18 -21.04
N GLU A 29 16.21 -26.48 -21.59
CA GLU A 29 16.75 -25.80 -22.78
C GLU A 29 15.82 -25.98 -23.99
N ALA A 30 15.23 -27.17 -24.16
CA ALA A 30 14.24 -27.41 -25.20
C ALA A 30 12.98 -26.56 -25.02
N HIS A 31 12.48 -26.40 -23.79
CA HIS A 31 11.33 -25.53 -23.51
C HIS A 31 11.68 -24.05 -23.78
N LEU A 32 12.80 -23.57 -23.25
CA LEU A 32 13.26 -22.19 -23.40
C LEU A 32 13.51 -21.80 -24.86
N ALA A 33 13.85 -22.75 -25.73
CA ALA A 33 13.96 -22.52 -27.17
C ALA A 33 12.60 -22.30 -27.87
N SER A 34 11.50 -22.71 -27.24
CA SER A 34 10.15 -22.67 -27.81
C SER A 34 9.20 -21.66 -27.14
N CYS A 35 9.50 -21.21 -25.92
CA CYS A 35 8.65 -20.33 -25.13
C CYS A 35 9.35 -18.98 -24.90
N SER A 36 8.91 -17.94 -25.61
CA SER A 36 9.49 -16.59 -25.50
C SER A 36 9.34 -15.97 -24.12
N LEU A 37 8.22 -16.23 -23.42
CA LEU A 37 7.98 -15.71 -22.08
C LEU A 37 9.01 -16.25 -21.07
N CYS A 38 9.24 -17.56 -21.05
CA CYS A 38 10.25 -18.15 -20.16
C CYS A 38 11.68 -17.75 -20.56
N GLN A 39 11.93 -17.45 -21.84
CA GLN A 39 13.22 -16.92 -22.31
C GLN A 39 13.47 -15.48 -21.82
N GLU A 40 12.46 -14.61 -21.89
CA GLU A 40 12.51 -13.25 -21.34
C GLU A 40 12.75 -13.29 -19.83
N GLU A 41 12.04 -14.15 -19.11
CA GLU A 41 12.20 -14.33 -17.68
C GLU A 41 13.61 -14.82 -17.30
N ARG A 42 14.15 -15.81 -18.02
CA ARG A 42 15.56 -16.24 -17.85
C ARG A 42 16.52 -15.07 -18.05
N THR A 43 16.31 -14.25 -19.06
CA THR A 43 17.16 -13.10 -19.37
C THR A 43 17.11 -12.08 -18.23
N HIS A 44 15.92 -11.77 -17.73
CA HIS A 44 15.73 -10.88 -16.60
C HIS A 44 16.42 -11.39 -15.32
N ILE A 45 16.27 -12.67 -14.98
CA ILE A 45 16.93 -13.25 -13.80
C ILE A 45 18.47 -13.21 -13.96
N MET A 46 18.99 -13.47 -15.17
CA MET A 46 20.43 -13.36 -15.46
C MET A 46 20.96 -11.94 -15.29
N GLU A 47 20.21 -10.93 -15.70
CA GLU A 47 20.59 -9.52 -15.52
C GLU A 47 20.62 -9.13 -14.04
N VAL A 48 19.61 -9.54 -13.27
CA VAL A 48 19.54 -9.29 -11.81
C VAL A 48 20.68 -10.00 -11.07
N THR A 49 20.94 -11.27 -11.37
CA THR A 49 22.04 -12.03 -10.73
C THR A 49 23.41 -11.45 -11.09
N LYS A 50 23.60 -10.97 -12.32
CA LYS A 50 24.82 -10.26 -12.71
C LYS A 50 24.99 -8.94 -11.95
N ALA A 51 23.95 -8.11 -11.92
CA ALA A 51 23.99 -6.82 -11.24
C ALA A 51 24.24 -6.95 -9.73
N THR A 52 23.58 -7.91 -9.08
CA THR A 52 23.81 -8.22 -7.66
C THR A 52 25.22 -8.77 -7.42
N GLY A 53 25.71 -9.67 -8.27
CA GLY A 53 27.07 -10.18 -8.18
C GLY A 53 28.15 -9.09 -8.33
N GLU A 54 27.95 -8.13 -9.24
CA GLU A 54 28.84 -6.97 -9.40
C GLU A 54 28.81 -6.06 -8.16
N ALA A 55 27.63 -5.78 -7.62
CA ALA A 55 27.48 -5.01 -6.38
C ALA A 55 28.18 -5.70 -5.19
N PHE A 56 27.99 -7.02 -5.03
CA PHE A 56 28.65 -7.78 -3.96
C PHE A 56 30.17 -7.85 -4.13
N ARG A 57 30.69 -7.98 -5.36
CA ARG A 57 32.15 -7.89 -5.59
C ARG A 57 32.70 -6.52 -5.19
N GLY A 58 31.97 -5.44 -5.47
CA GLY A 58 32.34 -4.10 -5.02
C GLY A 58 32.44 -3.99 -3.50
N LEU A 59 31.54 -4.65 -2.76
CA LEU A 59 31.56 -4.70 -1.30
C LEU A 59 32.70 -5.58 -0.75
N LEU A 60 32.95 -6.74 -1.36
CA LEU A 60 34.00 -7.67 -0.90
C LEU A 60 35.41 -7.11 -1.08
N VAL A 61 35.64 -6.25 -2.07
CA VAL A 61 36.94 -5.57 -2.27
C VAL A 61 37.26 -4.57 -1.14
N GLN A 62 36.25 -4.10 -0.41
CA GLN A 62 36.44 -3.20 0.75
C GLN A 62 36.51 -3.92 2.09
N ALA A 63 36.27 -5.24 2.13
CA ALA A 63 36.49 -5.99 3.35
C ALA A 63 38.00 -6.03 3.64
N PRO A 64 38.47 -5.53 4.80
CA PRO A 64 39.87 -5.68 5.17
C PRO A 64 40.22 -7.17 5.13
N PRO A 65 41.42 -7.56 4.65
CA PRO A 65 41.82 -8.96 4.61
C PRO A 65 41.64 -9.52 6.01
N TYR A 66 40.68 -10.43 6.17
CA TYR A 66 40.41 -11.06 7.44
C TYR A 66 41.72 -11.71 7.86
N PRO A 67 42.34 -11.33 9.00
CA PRO A 67 43.67 -11.80 9.31
C PRO A 67 43.58 -13.32 9.45
N GLU A 68 44.19 -14.06 8.52
CA GLU A 68 44.34 -15.52 8.64
C GLU A 68 44.99 -15.88 9.98
N THR A 69 45.74 -14.94 10.56
CA THR A 69 46.29 -15.01 11.91
C THR A 69 45.24 -15.07 13.01
N MET A 70 44.08 -14.43 12.89
CA MET A 70 43.00 -14.55 13.89
C MET A 70 42.29 -15.90 13.79
N LEU A 71 42.03 -16.39 12.58
CA LEU A 71 41.41 -17.71 12.40
C LEU A 71 42.36 -18.83 12.83
N ASN A 72 43.63 -18.74 12.44
CA ASN A 72 44.66 -19.70 12.84
C ASN A 72 45.03 -19.58 14.32
N ALA A 73 44.99 -18.39 14.93
CA ALA A 73 45.15 -18.26 16.39
C ALA A 73 44.01 -18.93 17.15
N SER A 74 42.77 -18.78 16.67
CA SER A 74 41.59 -19.45 17.24
C SER A 74 41.67 -20.97 17.12
N LEU A 75 42.27 -21.49 16.05
CA LEU A 75 42.47 -22.92 15.80
C LEU A 75 43.72 -23.48 16.50
N ALA A 76 44.74 -22.66 16.76
CA ALA A 76 45.99 -23.05 17.39
C ALA A 76 45.94 -23.03 18.93
N GLU A 77 44.92 -22.41 19.52
CA GLU A 77 44.67 -22.52 20.96
C GLU A 77 44.35 -23.98 21.30
N LYS A 78 45.35 -24.64 21.90
CA LYS A 78 45.25 -26.02 22.35
C LYS A 78 44.02 -26.14 23.25
N PRO A 79 43.10 -27.05 22.91
CA PRO A 79 41.83 -27.10 23.61
C PRO A 79 42.06 -27.43 25.10
N ILE A 80 41.46 -26.61 25.97
CA ILE A 80 41.69 -26.56 27.43
C ILE A 80 41.00 -27.74 28.15
N TRP A 81 40.12 -28.47 27.47
CA TRP A 81 39.41 -29.69 27.90
C TRP A 81 40.27 -30.87 28.41
N LYS A 82 41.62 -30.80 28.38
CA LYS A 82 42.50 -31.84 28.97
C LYS A 82 42.79 -31.65 30.47
N ARG A 83 42.33 -30.56 31.09
CA ARG A 83 42.37 -30.44 32.55
C ARG A 83 41.11 -31.10 33.11
N ALA A 84 41.31 -32.19 33.85
CA ALA A 84 40.28 -32.98 34.52
C ALA A 84 39.54 -32.15 35.59
N LEU A 85 38.67 -31.25 35.13
CA LEU A 85 37.62 -30.70 35.95
C LEU A 85 36.54 -31.78 36.14
N PRO A 86 35.94 -31.88 37.32
CA PRO A 86 34.91 -32.88 37.60
C PRO A 86 33.70 -32.64 36.68
N VAL A 87 33.64 -33.41 35.59
CA VAL A 87 32.69 -33.27 34.46
C VAL A 87 31.22 -33.23 34.93
N LYS A 88 30.93 -33.82 36.09
CA LYS A 88 29.58 -33.87 36.68
C LYS A 88 29.06 -32.49 37.12
N SER A 89 29.90 -31.58 37.59
CA SER A 89 29.44 -30.23 38.01
C SER A 89 29.32 -29.26 36.84
N LEU A 90 30.16 -29.42 35.80
CA LEU A 90 30.08 -28.62 34.58
C LEU A 90 28.83 -28.95 33.76
N LEU A 91 28.40 -30.22 33.71
CA LEU A 91 27.16 -30.60 33.03
C LEU A 91 25.91 -29.96 33.67
N ALA A 92 25.88 -29.87 35.00
CA ALA A 92 24.77 -29.23 35.71
C ALA A 92 24.73 -27.71 35.44
N ALA A 93 25.88 -27.04 35.47
CA ALA A 93 25.97 -25.61 35.14
C ALA A 93 25.62 -25.33 33.68
N ALA A 94 26.08 -26.16 32.75
CA ALA A 94 25.76 -26.04 31.32
C ALA A 94 24.25 -26.24 31.07
N ALA A 95 23.59 -27.17 31.75
CA ALA A 95 22.14 -27.36 31.62
C ALA A 95 21.33 -26.16 32.15
N VAL A 96 21.78 -25.53 33.24
CA VAL A 96 21.14 -24.32 33.78
C VAL A 96 21.37 -23.12 32.86
N ILE A 97 22.60 -22.92 32.37
CA ILE A 97 22.90 -21.85 31.41
C ILE A 97 22.12 -22.08 30.12
N LEU A 98 22.07 -23.31 29.61
CA LEU A 98 21.27 -23.64 28.45
C LEU A 98 19.81 -23.33 28.72
N ALA A 99 19.22 -23.79 29.83
CA ALA A 99 17.82 -23.48 30.17
C ALA A 99 17.54 -21.98 30.29
N ILE A 100 18.45 -21.20 30.90
CA ILE A 100 18.33 -19.73 30.98
C ILE A 100 18.43 -19.12 29.59
N VAL A 101 19.39 -19.55 28.77
CA VAL A 101 19.55 -19.09 27.38
C VAL A 101 18.30 -19.46 26.59
N THR A 102 17.76 -20.66 26.74
CA THR A 102 16.51 -21.05 26.09
C THR A 102 15.36 -20.19 26.59
N ILE A 103 15.24 -19.87 27.88
CA ILE A 103 14.12 -19.05 28.40
C ILE A 103 14.26 -17.56 28.01
N VAL A 104 15.48 -17.04 27.94
CA VAL A 104 15.76 -15.61 27.65
C VAL A 104 15.82 -15.36 26.14
N PHE A 105 16.36 -16.31 25.37
CA PHE A 105 16.57 -16.20 23.92
C PHE A 105 15.63 -17.07 23.09
N THR A 106 14.77 -17.93 23.67
CA THR A 106 13.57 -18.29 22.91
C THR A 106 12.81 -16.99 22.74
N PRO A 107 12.62 -16.50 21.51
CA PRO A 107 11.73 -15.39 21.30
C PRO A 107 10.43 -15.84 21.96
N ARG A 108 10.00 -15.12 23.00
CA ARG A 108 8.64 -15.27 23.48
C ARG A 108 7.83 -15.05 22.23
N HIS A 109 7.28 -16.12 21.67
CA HIS A 109 6.32 -16.04 20.60
C HIS A 109 5.14 -15.35 21.25
N GLU A 110 5.19 -14.01 21.25
CA GLU A 110 4.02 -13.19 21.45
C GLU A 110 3.01 -13.79 20.49
N LYS A 111 1.90 -14.27 21.07
CA LYS A 111 0.86 -14.88 20.27
C LYS A 111 0.62 -13.90 19.12
N PRO A 112 0.76 -14.34 17.87
CA PRO A 112 0.58 -13.44 16.74
C PRO A 112 -0.75 -12.76 16.95
N LEU A 113 -0.74 -11.42 17.05
CA LEU A 113 -1.97 -10.65 17.18
C LEU A 113 -2.88 -11.07 16.03
N SER A 114 -4.14 -11.33 16.35
CA SER A 114 -5.15 -11.60 15.33
C SER A 114 -5.32 -10.37 14.44
N ALA A 115 -5.81 -10.57 13.21
CA ALA A 115 -6.09 -9.46 12.30
C ALA A 115 -7.00 -8.41 12.95
N ALA A 116 -8.03 -8.86 13.68
CA ALA A 116 -8.92 -7.99 14.44
C ALA A 116 -8.19 -7.16 15.52
N GLU A 117 -7.26 -7.76 16.27
CA GLU A 117 -6.49 -7.02 17.28
C GLU A 117 -5.52 -6.01 16.66
N LEU A 118 -4.91 -6.32 15.51
CA LEU A 118 -4.02 -5.40 14.80
C LEU A 118 -4.79 -4.25 14.16
N LEU A 119 -5.95 -4.51 13.57
CA LEU A 119 -6.85 -3.47 13.07
C LEU A 119 -7.36 -2.61 14.20
N GLN A 120 -7.78 -3.21 15.32
CA GLN A 120 -8.18 -2.44 16.49
C GLN A 120 -7.03 -1.60 17.04
N LYS A 121 -5.80 -2.13 17.05
CA LYS A 121 -4.60 -1.36 17.43
C LYS A 121 -4.36 -0.21 16.45
N ALA A 122 -4.49 -0.44 15.15
CA ALA A 122 -4.32 0.59 14.13
C ALA A 122 -5.41 1.66 14.20
N THR A 123 -6.67 1.27 14.32
CA THR A 123 -7.80 2.15 14.56
C THR A 123 -7.59 2.98 15.81
N ARG A 124 -7.08 2.40 16.91
CA ARG A 124 -6.76 3.15 18.13
C ARG A 124 -5.57 4.08 17.94
N ALA A 125 -4.54 3.65 17.20
CA ALA A 125 -3.37 4.49 16.91
C ALA A 125 -3.82 5.72 16.10
N LEU A 126 -4.57 5.53 15.01
CA LEU A 126 -5.18 6.64 14.28
C LEU A 126 -6.07 7.48 15.21
N ALA A 127 -6.99 6.86 15.95
CA ALA A 127 -7.88 7.51 16.91
C ALA A 127 -7.16 8.26 18.04
N ALA A 128 -5.86 8.07 18.25
CA ALA A 128 -5.06 8.82 19.22
C ALA A 128 -4.57 10.18 18.66
N HIS A 129 -4.53 10.35 17.33
CA HIS A 129 -4.10 11.58 16.67
C HIS A 129 -5.30 12.47 16.33
N ASP A 130 -5.31 13.74 16.75
CA ASP A 130 -6.47 14.63 16.51
C ASP A 130 -6.60 15.02 15.03
N ASP A 131 -5.49 15.02 14.31
CA ASP A 131 -5.41 15.31 12.87
C ASP A 131 -4.37 14.39 12.20
N ALA A 132 -4.61 14.04 10.93
CA ALA A 132 -3.70 13.23 10.13
C ALA A 132 -3.39 13.91 8.77
N GLU A 133 -2.11 14.02 8.44
CA GLU A 133 -1.66 14.42 7.10
C GLU A 133 -1.30 13.16 6.31
N ILE A 134 -2.13 12.81 5.34
CA ILE A 134 -1.96 11.62 4.50
C ILE A 134 -1.45 12.06 3.12
N GLN A 135 -0.29 11.59 2.68
CA GLN A 135 0.12 11.84 1.30
C GLN A 135 -0.33 10.67 0.43
N VAL A 136 -0.96 10.97 -0.71
CA VAL A 136 -1.56 9.94 -1.55
C VAL A 136 -0.93 10.00 -2.93
N THR A 137 -0.22 8.93 -3.26
CA THR A 137 0.38 8.78 -4.58
C THR A 137 -0.55 7.91 -5.39
N PHE A 138 -1.33 8.52 -6.29
CA PHE A 138 -2.23 7.76 -7.16
C PHE A 138 -1.42 7.05 -8.23
N LYS A 139 -0.87 5.89 -7.90
CA LYS A 139 -0.33 4.97 -8.90
C LYS A 139 -1.53 4.32 -9.59
N THR A 140 -2.04 4.95 -10.64
CA THR A 140 -3.02 4.37 -11.55
C THR A 140 -2.30 3.84 -12.80
N PRO A 141 -1.57 2.71 -12.73
CA PRO A 141 -0.86 2.18 -13.89
C PRO A 141 -1.83 1.81 -15.03
N PHE A 142 -3.10 1.56 -14.72
CA PHE A 142 -4.00 0.86 -15.64
C PHE A 142 -4.66 1.76 -16.70
N PHE A 143 -5.06 2.99 -16.38
CA PHE A 143 -5.75 3.84 -17.36
C PHE A 143 -4.84 4.27 -18.51
N ASN A 144 -3.57 4.55 -18.21
CA ASN A 144 -2.60 4.94 -19.23
C ASN A 144 -2.05 3.73 -20.01
N ALA A 145 -1.95 2.54 -19.40
CA ALA A 145 -1.54 1.33 -20.12
C ALA A 145 -2.62 0.82 -21.11
N LEU A 146 -3.90 1.07 -20.84
CA LEU A 146 -5.00 0.72 -21.74
C LEU A 146 -5.21 1.71 -22.89
N LEU A 147 -4.79 2.98 -22.73
CA LEU A 147 -5.11 4.07 -23.66
C LEU A 147 -3.88 4.73 -24.32
N GLY A 148 -2.66 4.46 -23.85
CA GLY A 148 -1.43 5.13 -24.29
C GLY A 148 -0.32 4.21 -24.83
N ASP A 149 0.70 4.81 -25.47
CA ASP A 149 1.90 4.10 -25.90
C ASP A 149 2.68 3.60 -24.67
N PRO A 150 2.95 2.29 -24.52
CA PRO A 150 3.69 1.73 -23.39
C PRO A 150 5.11 2.30 -23.22
N LYS A 151 5.63 3.06 -24.20
CA LYS A 151 6.93 3.74 -24.11
C LYS A 151 6.90 5.09 -23.40
N GLU A 152 5.75 5.75 -23.33
CA GLU A 152 5.65 6.99 -22.57
C GLU A 152 5.44 6.65 -21.09
N LYS A 153 6.38 7.08 -20.24
CA LYS A 153 6.16 7.01 -18.79
C LYS A 153 4.96 7.90 -18.48
N PRO A 154 3.83 7.35 -18.02
CA PRO A 154 2.68 8.18 -17.70
C PRO A 154 3.08 9.17 -16.62
N ASP A 155 2.66 10.42 -16.77
CA ASP A 155 2.72 11.38 -15.69
C ASP A 155 1.70 10.95 -14.63
N ILE A 156 2.21 10.42 -13.52
CA ILE A 156 1.40 9.86 -12.43
C ILE A 156 1.00 11.01 -11.52
N PRO A 157 -0.30 11.38 -11.44
CA PRO A 157 -0.72 12.49 -10.60
C PRO A 157 -0.47 12.13 -9.12
N ARG A 158 0.03 13.11 -8.38
CA ARG A 158 0.32 12.98 -6.95
C ARG A 158 -0.55 13.96 -6.20
N TYR A 159 -1.10 13.56 -5.07
CA TYR A 159 -1.92 14.45 -4.26
C TYR A 159 -1.47 14.40 -2.81
N ARG A 160 -1.67 15.52 -2.11
CA ARG A 160 -1.60 15.59 -0.65
C ARG A 160 -3.01 15.66 -0.11
N ILE A 161 -3.31 14.81 0.85
CA ILE A 161 -4.64 14.67 1.43
C ILE A 161 -4.58 14.96 2.93
N LEU A 162 -5.19 16.06 3.36
CA LEU A 162 -5.30 16.38 4.78
C LEU A 162 -6.67 15.93 5.27
N VAL A 163 -6.71 15.16 6.37
CA VAL A 163 -7.95 14.70 7.00
C VAL A 163 -7.91 15.05 8.48
N THR A 164 -8.97 15.68 8.98
CA THR A 164 -9.12 15.97 10.42
C THR A 164 -10.15 15.07 11.06
N ARG A 165 -10.10 14.90 12.39
CA ARG A 165 -11.16 14.20 13.14
C ARG A 165 -12.55 14.81 12.98
N ASN A 166 -12.64 16.09 12.64
CA ASN A 166 -13.91 16.78 12.38
C ASN A 166 -14.44 16.50 10.96
N ASN A 167 -13.93 15.44 10.31
CA ASN A 167 -14.21 15.08 8.93
C ASN A 167 -13.95 16.24 7.96
N GLN A 168 -12.96 17.09 8.20
CA GLN A 168 -12.52 18.05 7.18
C GLN A 168 -11.53 17.35 6.25
N LEU A 169 -11.62 17.67 4.97
CA LEU A 169 -10.76 17.09 3.94
C LEU A 169 -10.17 18.19 3.08
N LEU A 170 -8.91 18.04 2.69
CA LEU A 170 -8.31 18.82 1.63
C LEU A 170 -7.51 17.89 0.71
N ILE A 171 -7.75 17.96 -0.59
CA ILE A 171 -7.00 17.26 -1.63
C ILE A 171 -6.29 18.30 -2.49
N VAL A 172 -4.96 18.32 -2.43
CA VAL A 172 -4.11 19.25 -3.16
C VAL A 172 -3.26 18.48 -4.17
N PRO A 173 -3.32 18.78 -5.48
CA PRO A 173 -2.40 18.22 -6.45
C PRO A 173 -0.96 18.66 -6.16
N LEU A 174 -0.01 17.74 -6.33
CA LEU A 174 1.43 17.94 -6.15
C LEU A 174 2.15 17.91 -7.50
N GLY A 175 3.29 18.62 -7.57
CA GLY A 175 4.13 18.67 -8.77
C GLY A 175 3.64 19.68 -9.81
N ASP A 176 4.07 19.48 -11.06
CA ASP A 176 3.87 20.44 -12.16
C ASP A 176 2.41 20.55 -12.62
N ARG A 177 1.56 19.59 -12.24
CA ARG A 177 0.12 19.61 -12.55
C ARG A 177 -0.70 20.53 -11.65
N ARG A 178 -0.10 21.21 -10.67
CA ARG A 178 -0.84 22.07 -9.74
C ARG A 178 -1.64 23.17 -10.44
N GLU A 179 -1.19 23.61 -11.63
CA GLU A 179 -1.88 24.62 -12.44
C GLU A 179 -3.00 24.03 -13.31
N GLN A 180 -3.10 22.71 -13.41
CA GLN A 180 -4.03 22.01 -14.31
C GLN A 180 -5.09 21.23 -13.54
N ASP A 181 -4.72 20.65 -12.40
CA ASP A 181 -5.57 19.75 -11.63
C ASP A 181 -6.38 20.52 -10.59
N ALA A 182 -7.62 20.09 -10.38
CA ALA A 182 -8.52 20.71 -9.42
C ALA A 182 -8.05 20.48 -7.97
N THR A 183 -8.13 21.53 -7.15
CA THR A 183 -7.98 21.42 -5.68
C THR A 183 -9.38 21.26 -5.09
N SER A 184 -9.57 20.28 -4.21
CA SER A 184 -10.88 20.03 -3.60
C SER A 184 -10.78 20.02 -2.09
N GLY A 185 -11.84 20.41 -1.40
CA GLY A 185 -11.89 20.32 0.06
C GLY A 185 -13.30 20.23 0.61
N TYR A 186 -13.39 19.90 1.88
CA TYR A 186 -14.61 19.82 2.65
C TYR A 186 -14.34 20.40 4.04
N ASP A 187 -15.09 21.45 4.40
CA ASP A 187 -14.89 22.18 5.66
C ASP A 187 -15.76 21.65 6.82
N GLY A 188 -16.47 20.53 6.60
CA GLY A 188 -17.47 19.97 7.52
C GLY A 188 -18.91 20.38 7.21
N LYS A 189 -19.12 21.33 6.29
CA LYS A 189 -20.46 21.80 5.87
C LYS A 189 -20.62 21.87 4.35
N THR A 190 -19.56 22.26 3.64
CA THR A 190 -19.56 22.54 2.22
C THR A 190 -18.39 21.82 1.58
N PHE A 191 -18.69 21.01 0.56
CA PHE A 191 -17.69 20.50 -0.35
C PHE A 191 -17.41 21.60 -1.38
N TRP A 192 -16.14 21.86 -1.65
CA TRP A 192 -15.72 22.83 -2.63
C TRP A 192 -14.68 22.23 -3.56
N GLN A 193 -14.71 22.67 -4.81
CA GLN A 193 -13.74 22.27 -5.83
C GLN A 193 -13.33 23.49 -6.64
N TYR A 194 -12.04 23.81 -6.60
CA TYR A 194 -11.42 24.86 -7.42
C TYR A 194 -10.86 24.23 -8.70
N ASP A 195 -11.39 24.64 -9.84
CA ASP A 195 -10.87 24.33 -11.17
C ASP A 195 -10.00 25.50 -11.66
N PRO A 196 -8.66 25.31 -11.77
CA PRO A 196 -7.76 26.36 -12.22
C PRO A 196 -7.97 26.73 -13.69
N THR A 197 -8.44 25.80 -14.52
CA THR A 197 -8.68 26.04 -15.96
C THR A 197 -9.88 26.95 -16.18
N ALA A 198 -10.96 26.72 -15.42
CA ALA A 198 -12.15 27.57 -15.44
C ALA A 198 -12.02 28.83 -14.57
N ASN A 199 -10.95 28.91 -13.76
CA ASN A 199 -10.80 29.84 -12.65
C ASN A 199 -12.09 29.98 -11.82
N ALA A 200 -12.65 28.83 -11.41
CA ALA A 200 -13.94 28.77 -10.76
C ALA A 200 -13.93 27.84 -9.54
N VAL A 201 -14.63 28.25 -8.48
CA VAL A 201 -14.88 27.44 -7.28
C VAL A 201 -16.32 26.98 -7.31
N THR A 202 -16.53 25.67 -7.41
CA THR A 202 -17.87 25.06 -7.27
C THR A 202 -18.12 24.72 -5.81
N LEU A 203 -19.25 25.17 -5.26
CA LEU A 203 -19.68 24.88 -3.89
C LEU A 203 -20.88 23.93 -3.88
N THR A 204 -20.75 22.82 -3.18
CA THR A 204 -21.80 21.81 -2.98
C THR A 204 -22.09 21.68 -1.48
N SER A 205 -23.34 21.85 -1.06
CA SER A 205 -23.69 21.69 0.35
C SER A 205 -23.52 20.23 0.80
N GLY A 206 -23.09 20.00 2.05
CA GLY A 206 -22.94 18.65 2.61
C GLY A 206 -24.25 17.87 2.64
N LYS A 207 -25.40 18.55 2.77
CA LYS A 207 -26.71 17.92 2.64
C LYS A 207 -26.96 17.40 1.22
N LYS A 208 -26.69 18.22 0.21
CA LYS A 208 -26.82 17.81 -1.20
C LYS A 208 -25.80 16.74 -1.55
N LEU A 209 -24.62 16.76 -0.94
CA LEU A 209 -23.62 15.71 -1.06
C LEU A 209 -24.21 14.36 -0.62
N ALA A 210 -24.75 14.30 0.60
CA ALA A 210 -25.38 13.09 1.15
C ALA A 210 -26.62 12.65 0.34
N GLU A 211 -27.44 13.58 -0.15
CA GLU A 211 -28.60 13.28 -0.99
C GLU A 211 -28.18 12.73 -2.37
N THR A 212 -27.18 13.35 -3.01
CA THR A 212 -26.64 12.91 -4.30
C THR A 212 -25.98 11.54 -4.18
N GLU A 213 -25.35 11.25 -3.04
CA GLU A 213 -24.81 9.94 -2.69
C GLU A 213 -25.91 8.91 -2.55
N SER A 214 -26.98 9.19 -1.78
CA SER A 214 -28.12 8.28 -1.64
C SER A 214 -28.82 7.95 -2.97
N ALA A 215 -28.74 8.86 -3.95
CA ALA A 215 -29.26 8.66 -5.30
C ALA A 215 -28.27 7.90 -6.22
N ARG A 216 -26.95 8.06 -6.01
CA ARG A 216 -25.88 7.45 -6.83
C ARG A 216 -25.36 6.11 -6.30
N THR A 217 -25.67 5.71 -5.08
CA THR A 217 -25.43 4.35 -4.57
C THR A 217 -26.09 3.26 -5.43
N LYS A 218 -27.02 3.61 -6.34
CA LYS A 218 -27.52 2.71 -7.38
C LYS A 218 -26.54 2.47 -8.55
N ASP A 219 -25.53 3.32 -8.76
CA ASP A 219 -24.56 3.25 -9.87
C ASP A 219 -23.08 3.10 -9.41
N GLY A 220 -22.78 3.27 -8.12
CA GLY A 220 -21.65 2.62 -7.40
C GLY A 220 -20.19 2.91 -7.79
N GLY A 221 -19.86 3.89 -8.64
CA GLY A 221 -18.48 4.11 -9.12
C GLY A 221 -17.66 5.22 -8.46
N LEU A 222 -16.38 4.96 -8.13
CA LEU A 222 -15.39 6.00 -7.75
C LEU A 222 -14.91 6.86 -8.90
N VAL A 223 -15.16 6.37 -10.10
CA VAL A 223 -14.77 7.00 -11.32
C VAL A 223 -16.05 7.57 -11.91
N ALA A 224 -16.08 8.88 -12.14
CA ALA A 224 -17.16 9.49 -12.89
C ALA A 224 -17.23 8.87 -14.29
N LYS A 225 -18.36 9.04 -14.99
CA LYS A 225 -18.55 8.42 -16.32
C LYS A 225 -17.46 8.78 -17.34
N ASP A 226 -16.74 9.87 -17.10
CA ASP A 226 -15.64 10.40 -17.92
C ASP A 226 -14.25 9.87 -17.52
N GLY A 227 -14.14 8.97 -16.55
CA GLY A 227 -12.84 8.48 -16.08
C GLY A 227 -12.23 9.33 -14.97
N SER A 228 -12.83 10.47 -14.61
CA SER A 228 -12.28 11.35 -13.57
C SER A 228 -12.49 10.76 -12.17
N PHE A 229 -11.47 10.92 -11.33
CA PHE A 229 -11.52 10.55 -9.94
C PHE A 229 -12.60 11.36 -9.21
N ASN A 230 -13.51 10.70 -8.50
CA ASN A 230 -14.53 11.37 -7.70
C ASN A 230 -14.04 11.55 -6.25
N PRO A 231 -13.50 12.73 -5.87
CA PRO A 231 -13.02 13.00 -4.52
C PRO A 231 -14.10 12.83 -3.43
N ARG A 232 -15.39 12.84 -3.80
CA ARG A 232 -16.51 12.62 -2.88
C ARG A 232 -16.55 11.19 -2.31
N MET A 233 -16.16 10.17 -3.10
CA MET A 233 -16.08 8.80 -2.56
C MET A 233 -14.87 8.62 -1.64
N LEU A 234 -13.82 9.41 -1.87
CA LEU A 234 -12.66 9.44 -0.99
C LEU A 234 -13.02 10.03 0.38
N LEU A 235 -13.93 11.02 0.44
CA LEU A 235 -14.50 11.52 1.69
C LEU A 235 -15.18 10.43 2.49
N GLU A 236 -15.99 9.59 1.84
CA GLU A 236 -16.63 8.48 2.55
C GLU A 236 -15.60 7.50 3.09
N PHE A 237 -14.63 7.11 2.26
CA PHE A 237 -13.64 6.10 2.61
C PHE A 237 -12.64 6.58 3.68
N LEU A 238 -12.24 7.85 3.61
CA LEU A 238 -11.32 8.49 4.55
C LEU A 238 -12.04 9.20 5.69
N SER A 239 -13.37 9.17 5.75
CA SER A 239 -14.09 9.73 6.90
C SER A 239 -13.69 8.95 8.14
N TRP A 240 -13.41 9.68 9.22
CA TRP A 240 -12.88 9.10 10.45
C TRP A 240 -13.85 8.06 11.03
N ASP A 241 -15.15 8.32 10.92
CA ASP A 241 -16.21 7.43 11.38
C ASP A 241 -16.27 6.10 10.62
N ARG A 242 -16.00 6.08 9.30
CA ARG A 242 -15.92 4.84 8.51
C ARG A 242 -14.61 4.11 8.74
N PHE A 243 -13.50 4.85 8.77
CA PHE A 243 -12.18 4.25 8.96
C PHE A 243 -12.09 3.52 10.32
N THR A 244 -12.76 4.04 11.35
CA THR A 244 -12.82 3.43 12.67
C THR A 244 -13.73 2.20 12.78
N ARG A 245 -14.54 1.90 11.74
CA ARG A 245 -15.44 0.73 11.66
C ARG A 245 -15.05 -0.27 10.57
N LEU A 246 -13.82 -0.17 10.06
CA LEU A 246 -13.32 -1.09 9.03
C LEU A 246 -13.32 -2.56 9.49
N ASP A 247 -13.27 -2.84 10.78
CA ASP A 247 -13.37 -4.21 11.30
C ASP A 247 -14.81 -4.77 11.27
N GLU A 248 -15.82 -3.91 11.28
CA GLU A 248 -17.23 -4.30 11.19
C GLU A 248 -17.63 -4.59 9.73
N ASP A 249 -17.09 -3.82 8.78
CA ASP A 249 -17.51 -3.85 7.38
C ASP A 249 -16.74 -4.87 6.51
N PHE A 250 -15.61 -5.42 6.98
CA PHE A 250 -14.66 -6.17 6.15
C PHE A 250 -14.16 -7.47 6.81
N ASP A 251 -14.12 -8.59 6.05
CA ASP A 251 -13.46 -9.83 6.48
C ASP A 251 -11.96 -9.74 6.18
N TRP A 252 -11.16 -9.52 7.22
CA TRP A 252 -9.72 -9.29 7.09
C TRP A 252 -8.92 -10.58 7.19
N ARG A 253 -7.99 -10.77 6.25
CA ARG A 253 -7.05 -11.89 6.25
C ARG A 253 -5.62 -11.37 6.15
N GLU A 254 -4.75 -11.87 7.02
CA GLU A 254 -3.32 -11.62 6.87
C GLU A 254 -2.80 -12.40 5.67
N ILE A 255 -2.29 -11.71 4.66
CA ILE A 255 -1.80 -12.35 3.43
C ILE A 255 -0.28 -12.50 3.41
N ARG A 256 0.44 -11.65 4.14
CA ARG A 256 1.90 -11.67 4.14
C ARG A 256 2.47 -11.02 5.40
N THR A 257 3.52 -11.64 5.94
CA THR A 257 4.43 -11.00 6.88
C THR A 257 5.73 -10.68 6.14
N GLY A 258 6.13 -9.42 6.10
CA GLY A 258 7.39 -8.93 5.54
C GLY A 258 8.60 -9.39 6.36
N ILE A 259 9.79 -9.34 5.76
CA ILE A 259 11.06 -9.75 6.39
C ILE A 259 11.43 -8.80 7.56
N ASP A 260 10.95 -7.56 7.51
CA ASP A 260 11.03 -6.53 8.55
C ASP A 260 9.97 -6.68 9.65
N GLY A 261 9.13 -7.72 9.57
CA GLY A 261 8.02 -7.94 10.50
C GLY A 261 6.74 -7.20 10.13
N ARG A 262 6.73 -6.37 9.07
CA ARG A 262 5.51 -5.70 8.60
C ARG A 262 4.42 -6.71 8.29
N ARG A 263 3.18 -6.38 8.64
CA ARG A 263 2.04 -7.26 8.34
C ARG A 263 1.15 -6.61 7.29
N ILE A 264 0.91 -7.36 6.24
CA ILE A 264 0.05 -6.97 5.13
C ILE A 264 -1.26 -7.71 5.30
N PHE A 265 -2.30 -6.93 5.55
CA PHE A 265 -3.68 -7.39 5.64
C PHE A 265 -4.37 -7.14 4.32
N GLU A 266 -5.12 -8.12 3.87
CA GLU A 266 -6.01 -8.00 2.73
C GLU A 266 -7.41 -8.30 3.22
N SER A 267 -8.34 -7.39 2.94
CA SER A 267 -9.74 -7.75 2.92
C SER A 267 -10.23 -7.79 1.49
N LYS A 268 -10.84 -8.91 1.13
CA LYS A 268 -11.71 -8.96 -0.02
C LYS A 268 -13.07 -8.49 0.43
N VAL A 269 -13.54 -7.44 -0.21
CA VAL A 269 -14.85 -6.87 0.07
C VAL A 269 -15.86 -7.83 -0.49
N VAL A 270 -16.38 -8.71 0.36
CA VAL A 270 -17.49 -9.58 0.00
C VAL A 270 -18.75 -8.73 0.22
N PRO A 271 -19.56 -8.48 -0.81
CA PRO A 271 -20.84 -7.79 -0.65
C PRO A 271 -21.64 -8.46 0.48
N THR A 272 -21.97 -7.70 1.52
CA THR A 272 -22.71 -8.19 2.69
C THR A 272 -24.18 -8.50 2.38
N ASP A 273 -24.71 -8.01 1.26
CA ASP A 273 -26.06 -8.34 0.78
C ASP A 273 -26.00 -9.14 -0.55
N PRO A 274 -26.15 -10.47 -0.50
CA PRO A 274 -26.21 -11.32 -1.69
C PRO A 274 -27.54 -11.21 -2.45
N GLU A 275 -28.58 -10.53 -1.92
CA GLU A 275 -29.88 -10.40 -2.59
C GLU A 275 -29.92 -9.30 -3.66
N HIS A 276 -28.92 -8.40 -3.67
CA HIS A 276 -28.83 -7.29 -4.64
C HIS A 276 -27.48 -7.23 -5.37
N PRO A 277 -27.02 -8.33 -6.01
CA PRO A 277 -25.70 -8.40 -6.65
C PRO A 277 -25.53 -7.35 -7.78
N ASP A 278 -26.64 -6.97 -8.43
CA ASP A 278 -26.63 -6.06 -9.57
C ASP A 278 -26.32 -4.60 -9.20
N VAL A 279 -26.49 -4.22 -7.92
CA VAL A 279 -26.29 -2.84 -7.45
C VAL A 279 -24.81 -2.54 -7.17
N LEU A 280 -24.01 -3.56 -6.85
CA LEU A 280 -22.57 -3.43 -6.58
C LEU A 280 -21.69 -3.84 -7.78
N MET A 281 -22.23 -4.59 -8.75
CA MET A 281 -21.45 -5.14 -9.88
C MET A 281 -21.01 -4.12 -10.95
N LYS A 282 -21.38 -2.84 -10.86
CA LYS A 282 -20.93 -1.87 -11.88
C LYS A 282 -19.56 -1.25 -11.61
N ASN A 283 -19.06 -1.22 -10.37
CA ASN A 283 -17.73 -0.72 -10.00
C ASN A 283 -17.30 -1.26 -8.61
N ALA A 284 -17.31 -2.58 -8.43
CA ALA A 284 -17.06 -3.19 -7.13
C ALA A 284 -15.62 -2.91 -6.66
N LEU A 285 -15.49 -2.39 -5.44
CA LEU A 285 -14.27 -2.53 -4.66
C LEU A 285 -13.97 -4.02 -4.53
N VAL A 286 -12.85 -4.48 -5.08
CA VAL A 286 -12.46 -5.90 -5.14
C VAL A 286 -11.65 -6.26 -3.92
N THR A 287 -10.69 -5.40 -3.59
CA THR A 287 -9.70 -5.68 -2.56
C THR A 287 -9.23 -4.39 -1.92
N LEU A 288 -9.19 -4.41 -0.59
CA LEU A 288 -8.58 -3.40 0.23
C LEU A 288 -7.40 -4.05 0.95
N THR A 289 -6.19 -3.58 0.68
CA THR A 289 -4.98 -4.04 1.35
C THR A 289 -4.47 -2.94 2.28
N LEU A 290 -4.16 -3.29 3.53
CA LEU A 290 -3.53 -2.40 4.49
C LEU A 290 -2.17 -2.97 4.87
N ALA A 291 -1.11 -2.19 4.71
CA ALA A 291 0.19 -2.48 5.33
C ALA A 291 0.23 -1.76 6.68
N ILE A 292 0.40 -2.51 7.77
CA ILE A 292 0.41 -1.97 9.12
C ILE A 292 1.76 -2.29 9.77
N ASP A 293 2.42 -1.27 10.31
CA ASP A 293 3.57 -1.46 11.19
C ASP A 293 3.09 -2.09 12.50
N PRO A 294 3.50 -3.32 12.84
CA PRO A 294 3.03 -4.00 14.05
C PRO A 294 3.52 -3.34 15.34
N GLN A 295 4.64 -2.61 15.32
CA GLN A 295 5.21 -1.96 16.51
C GLN A 295 4.38 -0.74 16.88
N GLU A 296 4.24 0.18 15.93
CA GLU A 296 3.57 1.46 16.14
C GLU A 296 2.04 1.36 15.93
N GLY A 297 1.57 0.34 15.22
CA GLY A 297 0.17 0.22 14.80
C GLY A 297 -0.18 1.20 13.69
N LEU A 298 0.80 1.83 13.02
CA LEU A 298 0.53 2.79 11.99
C LEU A 298 0.25 2.09 10.67
N VAL A 299 -0.79 2.56 9.97
CA VAL A 299 -1.04 2.15 8.58
C VAL A 299 0.02 2.84 7.73
N GLU A 300 0.95 2.09 7.16
CA GLU A 300 2.00 2.63 6.27
C GLU A 300 1.45 2.86 4.87
N SER A 301 0.71 1.87 4.36
CA SER A 301 0.07 1.97 3.06
C SER A 301 -1.32 1.36 3.02
N VAL A 302 -2.13 1.93 2.13
CA VAL A 302 -3.45 1.41 1.76
C VAL A 302 -3.40 1.15 0.26
N HIS A 303 -3.85 -0.02 -0.19
CA HIS A 303 -4.03 -0.32 -1.61
C HIS A 303 -5.49 -0.61 -1.85
N ILE A 304 -6.05 0.07 -2.83
CA ILE A 304 -7.46 -0.10 -3.18
C ILE A 304 -7.56 -0.58 -4.63
N VAL A 305 -8.11 -1.78 -4.80
CA VAL A 305 -8.27 -2.44 -6.10
C VAL A 305 -9.77 -2.49 -6.43
N TYR A 306 -10.14 -2.00 -7.61
CA TYR A 306 -11.51 -2.01 -8.11
C TYR A 306 -11.63 -2.86 -9.36
N ARG A 307 -12.82 -3.39 -9.63
CA ARG A 307 -13.10 -4.06 -10.90
C ARG A 307 -13.71 -3.05 -11.85
N TYR A 308 -12.98 -2.71 -12.91
CA TYR A 308 -13.45 -1.84 -13.97
C TYR A 308 -13.49 -2.63 -15.28
N PHE A 309 -14.67 -2.71 -15.90
CA PHE A 309 -14.91 -3.52 -17.12
C PHE A 309 -14.40 -4.97 -17.04
N GLY A 310 -14.48 -5.60 -15.87
CA GLY A 310 -14.05 -6.99 -15.68
C GLY A 310 -12.56 -7.18 -15.43
N ALA A 311 -11.75 -6.11 -15.43
CA ALA A 311 -10.35 -6.14 -15.01
C ALA A 311 -10.18 -5.56 -13.60
N ASP A 312 -9.30 -6.16 -12.82
CA ASP A 312 -8.91 -5.64 -11.50
C ASP A 312 -7.88 -4.51 -11.71
N VAL A 313 -8.21 -3.32 -11.21
CA VAL A 313 -7.48 -2.08 -11.39
C VAL A 313 -7.06 -1.57 -10.03
N LEU A 314 -5.74 -1.53 -9.77
CA LEU A 314 -5.20 -0.78 -8.66
C LEU A 314 -5.52 0.70 -8.89
N ALA A 315 -6.37 1.26 -8.05
CA ALA A 315 -6.77 2.65 -8.18
C ALA A 315 -5.93 3.58 -7.31
N MET A 316 -5.51 3.14 -6.13
CA MET A 316 -4.88 4.03 -5.15
C MET A 316 -3.86 3.31 -4.28
N GLU A 317 -2.73 3.99 -4.05
CA GLU A 317 -1.71 3.66 -3.06
C GLU A 317 -1.50 4.89 -2.17
N PHE A 318 -1.61 4.69 -0.86
CA PHE A 318 -1.46 5.76 0.13
C PHE A 318 -0.13 5.56 0.83
N ASP A 319 0.64 6.62 1.05
CA ASP A 319 1.81 6.61 1.93
C ASP A 319 1.49 7.51 3.12
N LEU A 320 1.31 6.92 4.31
CA LEU A 320 1.02 7.71 5.51
C LEU A 320 2.31 8.41 5.99
N LEU A 321 2.48 9.69 5.62
CA LEU A 321 3.75 10.40 5.83
C LEU A 321 3.87 11.10 7.19
N ALA A 322 2.77 11.53 7.80
CA ALA A 322 2.83 12.24 9.08
C ALA A 322 1.53 12.18 9.87
N LEU A 323 1.63 11.73 11.12
CA LEU A 323 0.61 11.91 12.16
C LEU A 323 1.03 13.09 13.06
N ASP A 324 0.08 13.74 13.73
CA ASP A 324 0.30 14.88 14.66
C ASP A 324 0.68 16.24 14.05
N ARG A 325 0.36 16.46 12.78
CA ARG A 325 0.30 17.82 12.25
C ARG A 325 -1.14 18.31 12.32
N HIS A 326 -1.37 19.34 13.13
CA HIS A 326 -2.64 20.05 13.20
C HIS A 326 -2.64 21.17 12.16
N PRO A 327 -3.17 20.96 10.94
CA PRO A 327 -3.33 22.05 9.99
C PRO A 327 -4.23 23.12 10.60
N ALA A 328 -3.89 24.39 10.38
CA ALA A 328 -4.77 25.48 10.79
C ALA A 328 -6.14 25.29 10.10
N PRO A 329 -7.28 25.49 10.81
CA PRO A 329 -8.61 25.30 10.23
C PRO A 329 -8.87 26.08 8.93
N GLU A 330 -8.17 27.21 8.78
CA GLU A 330 -8.22 28.07 7.60
C GLU A 330 -7.80 27.34 6.32
N VAL A 331 -6.91 26.34 6.42
CA VAL A 331 -6.41 25.53 5.31
C VAL A 331 -7.53 24.71 4.64
N PHE A 332 -8.66 24.48 5.30
CA PHE A 332 -9.81 23.78 4.69
C PHE A 332 -10.79 24.73 3.99
N SER A 333 -10.55 26.04 4.04
CA SER A 333 -11.36 27.03 3.33
C SER A 333 -10.89 27.18 1.89
N TYR A 334 -11.82 27.16 0.94
CA TYR A 334 -11.51 27.45 -0.47
C TYR A 334 -10.81 28.81 -0.66
N ALA A 335 -11.06 29.78 0.22
CA ALA A 335 -10.46 31.11 0.16
C ALA A 335 -8.93 31.11 0.35
N THR A 336 -8.37 30.03 0.90
CA THR A 336 -6.91 29.85 1.02
C THR A 336 -6.27 29.22 -0.21
N HIS A 337 -7.06 28.57 -1.08
CA HIS A 337 -6.56 27.82 -2.23
C HIS A 337 -6.94 28.43 -3.58
N ALA A 338 -8.07 29.12 -3.66
CA ALA A 338 -8.52 29.78 -4.87
C ALA A 338 -8.00 31.22 -4.94
N PRO A 339 -7.59 31.71 -6.14
CA PRO A 339 -7.34 33.12 -6.38
C PRO A 339 -8.54 33.99 -5.97
N LYS A 340 -8.27 35.23 -5.55
CA LYS A 340 -9.32 36.16 -5.08
C LYS A 340 -10.32 36.53 -6.17
N ASP A 341 -9.95 36.38 -7.43
CA ASP A 341 -10.74 36.65 -8.62
C ASP A 341 -11.45 35.41 -9.18
N ALA A 342 -11.30 34.24 -8.55
CA ALA A 342 -11.98 33.02 -8.96
C ALA A 342 -13.51 33.16 -8.85
N LYS A 343 -14.22 32.72 -9.89
CA LYS A 343 -15.68 32.77 -9.94
C LYS A 343 -16.28 31.73 -8.99
N VAL A 344 -17.06 32.16 -8.00
CA VAL A 344 -17.79 31.23 -7.12
C VAL A 344 -19.10 30.81 -7.78
N VAL A 345 -19.28 29.51 -7.98
CA VAL A 345 -20.48 28.89 -8.54
C VAL A 345 -21.11 28.02 -7.46
N HIS A 346 -22.33 28.35 -7.06
CA HIS A 346 -23.10 27.50 -6.15
C HIS A 346 -23.81 26.42 -6.97
N GLU A 347 -23.59 25.16 -6.62
CA GLU A 347 -24.32 24.03 -7.17
C GLU A 347 -25.71 23.97 -6.51
N SER A 348 -26.49 25.06 -6.58
CA SER A 348 -27.85 25.10 -6.05
C SER A 348 -28.75 24.24 -6.94
N GLY A 349 -29.28 23.16 -6.37
CA GLY A 349 -30.38 22.40 -6.98
C GLY A 349 -31.74 23.03 -6.73
N GLU A 350 -31.80 24.10 -5.94
CA GLU A 350 -32.96 24.95 -5.79
C GLU A 350 -32.69 26.21 -6.61
N SER A 351 -33.38 26.34 -7.74
CA SER A 351 -33.67 27.67 -8.26
C SER A 351 -34.34 28.43 -7.12
N ASP A 352 -33.65 29.46 -6.62
CA ASP A 352 -34.22 30.44 -5.71
C ASP A 352 -35.23 31.28 -6.52
N ASP A 353 -36.32 30.65 -6.97
CA ASP A 353 -37.44 31.25 -7.72
C ASP A 353 -38.35 32.07 -6.77
N THR A 354 -37.85 32.43 -5.59
CA THR A 354 -38.58 33.22 -4.59
C THR A 354 -38.31 34.72 -4.64
N ASP A 355 -37.41 35.21 -5.52
CA ASP A 355 -37.09 36.64 -5.61
C ASP A 355 -37.57 37.33 -6.90
N GLU A 356 -38.80 37.01 -7.35
CA GLU A 356 -39.51 37.82 -8.35
C GLU A 356 -40.94 38.18 -7.89
N LYS A 357 -41.08 38.62 -6.63
CA LYS A 357 -42.21 39.47 -6.18
C LYS A 357 -41.74 40.50 -5.16
N LYS A 358 -41.18 41.60 -5.65
CA LYS A 358 -41.28 42.90 -4.97
C LYS A 358 -41.28 44.05 -5.95
#